data_AF-A0A6C2UJM6-F1
#
_entry.id   AF-A0A6C2UJM6-F1
#
_cell.length_a   1.000
_cell.length_b   1.000
_cell.length_c   1.000
_cell.angle_alpha   90.00
_cell.angle_beta   90.00
_cell.angle_gamma   90.00
#
_symmetry.space_group_name_H-M   'P 1'
#
loop_
_entity.id
_entity.type
_entity.pdbx_description
1 polymer ?
#
loop_
_entity_poly.entity_id
_entity_poly.type
_entity_poly.pdbx_seq_one_letter_code
_entity_poly.pdbx_strand_id
1 'polypeptide(L)' 'MEVIFRAPRFDAAGNKTETARFESVRVNGQLVQENISVIGPTRSNPMDGEVARGPIVVQGDHGPVAIRRFVVKPL' A
#
# COMPACT_ATOMS: atom_id res chain seq x y z
N MET A 1 6.60 12.26 -0.37
CA MET A 1 6.62 10.79 -0.27
C MET A 1 6.28 10.23 -1.64
N GLU A 2 7.04 9.22 -2.07
CA GLU A 2 6.83 8.53 -3.34
C GLU A 2 6.84 7.02 -3.05
N VAL A 3 5.87 6.30 -3.61
CA VAL A 3 5.66 4.89 -3.31
C VAL A 3 5.38 4.15 -4.61
N ILE A 4 6.13 3.07 -4.85
CA ILE A 4 5.83 2.08 -5.87
C ILE A 4 5.36 0.82 -5.14
N PHE A 5 4.07 0.53 -5.27
CA PHE A 5 3.42 -0.58 -4.56
C PHE A 5 2.74 -1.52 -5.55
N ARG A 6 3.09 -2.81 -5.46
CA ARG A 6 2.45 -3.88 -6.20
C ARG A 6 1.48 -4.60 -5.27
N ALA A 7 0.19 -4.55 -5.62
CA ALA A 7 -0.88 -5.21 -4.89
C ALA A 7 -0.72 -6.75 -4.89
N PRO A 8 -1.30 -7.46 -3.91
CA PRO A 8 -1.31 -8.92 -3.93
C PRO A 8 -2.14 -9.42 -5.11
N ARG A 9 -1.79 -10.60 -5.64
CA ARG A 9 -2.50 -11.25 -6.74
C ARG A 9 -3.22 -12.50 -6.25
N PHE A 10 -4.34 -12.79 -6.90
CA PHE A 10 -5.20 -13.91 -6.58
C PHE A 10 -5.57 -14.62 -7.88
N ASP A 11 -5.80 -15.93 -7.78
CA ASP A 11 -6.36 -16.72 -8.88
C ASP A 11 -7.88 -16.51 -9.00
N ALA A 12 -8.50 -17.18 -9.99
CA ALA A 12 -9.95 -17.11 -10.21
C ALA A 12 -10.79 -17.73 -9.07
N ALA A 13 -10.19 -18.58 -8.23
CA ALA A 13 -10.82 -19.18 -7.07
C ALA A 13 -10.64 -18.33 -5.80
N GLY A 14 -9.92 -17.21 -5.89
CA GLY A 14 -9.65 -16.31 -4.76
C GLY A 14 -8.45 -16.72 -3.91
N ASN A 15 -7.65 -17.70 -4.31
CA ASN A 15 -6.43 -18.07 -3.59
C ASN A 15 -5.32 -17.07 -3.91
N LYS A 16 -4.58 -16.65 -2.88
CA LYS A 16 -3.44 -15.74 -3.06
C LYS A 16 -2.33 -16.44 -3.83
N THR A 17 -1.93 -15.87 -4.95
CA THR A 17 -0.82 -16.35 -5.80
C THR A 17 0.45 -15.54 -5.62
N GLU A 18 0.33 -14.29 -5.17
CA GLU A 18 1.47 -13.42 -4.92
C GLU A 18 1.18 -12.42 -3.79
N THR A 19 2.14 -12.28 -2.88
CA THR A 19 2.10 -11.35 -1.75
C THR A 19 2.35 -9.91 -2.21
N ALA A 20 1.70 -8.95 -1.58
CA ALA A 20 1.91 -7.54 -1.87
C ALA A 20 3.36 -7.11 -1.60
N ARG A 21 3.83 -6.09 -2.34
CA ARG A 21 5.21 -5.64 -2.28
C ARG A 21 5.33 -4.13 -2.41
N PHE A 22 6.09 -3.53 -1.50
CA PHE A 22 6.63 -2.19 -1.70
C PHE A 22 7.93 -2.32 -2.51
N GLU A 23 7.86 -2.03 -3.80
CA GLU A 23 9.05 -2.03 -4.66
C GLU A 23 9.99 -0.90 -4.23
N SER A 24 9.44 0.28 -3.92
CA SER A 24 10.18 1.35 -3.25
C SER A 24 9.29 2.28 -2.44
N VAL A 25 9.85 2.81 -1.35
CA VAL A 25 9.28 3.91 -0.57
C VAL A 25 10.36 4.98 -0.39
N ARG A 26 10.06 6.21 -0.80
CA ARG A 26 10.93 7.38 -0.60
C ARG A 26 10.26 8.45 0.24
N VAL A 27 10.99 8.95 1.23
CA VAL A 27 10.61 10.10 2.05
C VAL A 27 11.64 11.20 1.83
N ASN A 28 11.19 12.38 1.41
CA ASN A 28 12.06 13.49 1.03
C ASN A 28 13.17 13.10 0.03
N GLY A 29 12.85 12.25 -0.94
CA GLY A 29 13.78 11.73 -1.95
C GLY A 29 14.66 10.57 -1.49
N GLN A 30 14.80 10.35 -0.18
CA GLN A 30 15.63 9.28 0.38
C GLN A 30 14.89 7.94 0.38
N LEU A 31 15.55 6.89 -0.09
CA LEU A 31 15.04 5.51 -0.06
C LEU A 31 15.03 5.01 1.38
N VAL A 32 13.85 4.62 1.86
CA VAL A 32 13.66 4.10 3.25
C VAL A 32 13.19 2.65 3.27
N GLN A 33 12.60 2.16 2.18
CA GLN A 33 12.26 0.75 1.98
C GLN A 33 12.46 0.38 0.51
N GLU A 34 13.00 -0.80 0.27
CA GLU A 34 13.27 -1.32 -1.07
C GLU A 34 12.91 -2.81 -1.15
N ASN A 35 12.07 -3.16 -2.13
CA ASN A 35 11.73 -4.53 -2.48
C ASN A 35 11.20 -5.39 -1.31
N ILE A 36 10.36 -4.81 -0.45
CA ILE A 36 9.82 -5.47 0.75
C ILE A 36 8.48 -6.14 0.46
N SER A 37 8.40 -7.46 0.66
CA SER A 37 7.14 -8.21 0.66
C SER A 37 6.41 -8.08 1.99
N VAL A 38 5.09 -7.92 1.98
CA VAL A 38 4.27 -7.83 3.20
C VAL A 38 3.21 -8.92 3.22
N ILE A 39 3.26 -9.80 4.22
CA ILE A 39 2.49 -11.06 4.24
C ILE A 39 0.98 -10.90 4.53
N GLY A 40 0.52 -9.69 4.86
CA GLY A 40 -0.87 -9.42 5.18
C GLY A 40 -1.12 -7.94 5.56
N PRO A 41 -2.38 -7.59 5.89
CA PRO A 41 -2.77 -6.23 6.23
C PRO A 41 -2.19 -5.75 7.56
N THR A 42 -2.07 -4.44 7.72
CA THR A 42 -1.77 -3.82 9.02
C THR A 42 -3.02 -3.78 9.90
N ARG A 43 -2.84 -3.49 11.20
CA ARG A 43 -3.93 -3.50 12.20
C ARG A 43 -5.07 -2.51 11.90
N SER A 44 -4.80 -1.45 11.15
CA SER A 44 -5.79 -0.41 10.81
C SER A 44 -6.31 -0.54 9.37
N ASN A 45 -6.20 -1.73 8.76
CA ASN A 45 -6.79 -1.99 7.46
C ASN A 45 -8.33 -1.86 7.55
N PRO A 46 -8.96 -1.03 6.72
CA PRO A 46 -10.41 -0.81 6.77
C PRO A 46 -11.22 -1.88 6.03
N MET A 47 -10.56 -2.92 5.50
CA MET A 47 -11.18 -4.01 4.75
C MET A 47 -10.90 -5.35 5.44
N ASP A 48 -11.72 -6.35 5.10
CA ASP A 48 -11.50 -7.73 5.54
C ASP A 48 -10.39 -8.37 4.72
N GLY A 49 -9.21 -8.49 5.32
CA GLY A 49 -8.07 -9.18 4.72
C GLY A 49 -7.39 -8.43 3.55
N GLU A 50 -6.74 -9.21 2.67
CA GLU A 50 -6.08 -8.70 1.46
C GLU A 50 -7.02 -8.78 0.26
N VAL A 51 -6.98 -7.76 -0.61
CA VAL A 51 -7.76 -7.72 -1.86
C VAL A 51 -6.88 -7.25 -3.01
N ALA A 52 -7.19 -7.70 -4.24
CA ALA A 52 -6.44 -7.31 -5.45
C ALA A 52 -6.55 -5.80 -5.75
N ARG A 53 -7.67 -5.18 -5.36
CA ARG A 53 -7.94 -3.75 -5.54
C ARG A 53 -8.70 -3.21 -4.35
N GLY A 54 -8.20 -2.12 -3.78
CA GLY A 54 -8.82 -1.41 -2.67
C GLY A 54 -8.60 0.10 -2.78
N PRO A 55 -9.19 0.89 -1.87
CA PRO A 55 -8.96 2.32 -1.79
C PRO A 55 -7.54 2.62 -1.29
N ILE A 56 -7.04 3.82 -1.57
CA ILE A 56 -5.93 4.38 -0.79
C ILE A 56 -6.53 5.16 0.37
N VAL A 57 -6.08 4.84 1.58
CA VAL A 57 -6.64 5.40 2.81
C VAL A 57 -5.56 6.18 3.54
N VAL A 58 -5.90 7.41 3.93
CA VAL A 58 -5.10 8.22 4.85
C VAL A 58 -5.69 8.02 6.23
N GLN A 59 -4.90 7.45 7.14
CA GLN A 59 -5.33 7.31 8.53
C GLN A 59 -5.33 8.69 9.21
N GLY A 60 -6.48 9.07 9.76
CA GLY A 60 -6.65 10.28 10.56
C GLY A 60 -7.13 9.89 11.96
N ASP A 61 -6.64 10.59 12.98
CA ASP A 61 -6.84 10.34 14.43
C ASP A 61 -5.61 10.78 15.27
N HIS A 62 -4.45 10.96 14.63
CA HIS A 62 -3.19 11.35 15.30
C HIS A 62 -2.90 12.87 15.29
N GLY A 63 -3.95 13.69 15.25
CA GLY A 63 -3.85 15.15 15.21
C GLY A 63 -3.92 15.75 13.79
N PRO A 64 -3.95 17.10 13.69
CA PRO A 64 -4.20 17.79 12.43
C PRO A 64 -2.98 17.73 11.49
N VAL A 65 -3.22 17.37 10.23
CA VAL A 65 -2.23 17.37 9.14
C VAL A 65 -2.87 17.91 7.87
N ALA A 66 -2.12 18.68 7.07
CA ALA A 66 -2.57 19.17 5.77
C ALA A 66 -1.87 18.41 4.63
N ILE A 67 -2.65 17.92 3.67
CA ILE A 67 -2.15 17.24 2.46
C ILE A 67 -2.38 18.16 1.26
N ARG A 68 -1.30 18.56 0.59
CA ARG A 68 -1.37 19.48 -0.57
C ARG A 68 -1.48 18.77 -1.92
N ARG A 69 -0.74 17.67 -2.11
CA ARG A 69 -0.64 16.97 -3.40
C ARG A 69 -0.74 15.47 -3.18
N PHE A 70 -1.75 14.87 -3.80
CA PHE A 70 -2.01 13.44 -3.76
C PHE A 70 -2.31 12.97 -5.19
N VAL A 71 -1.39 12.19 -5.77
CA VAL A 71 -1.48 11.73 -7.16
C VAL A 71 -1.27 10.24 -7.18
N VAL A 72 -2.14 9.54 -7.90
CA VAL A 72 -2.10 8.08 -8.05
C VAL A 72 -2.00 7.79 -9.53
N LYS A 73 -1.05 6.93 -9.89
CA LYS A 73 -0.90 6.41 -11.26
C LYS A 73 -0.87 4.89 -11.17
N PRO A 74 -1.68 4.17 -11.97
CA PRO A 74 -1.50 2.73 -12.13
C PRO A 74 -0.06 2.43 -12.54
N LEU A 75 0.47 1.29 -12.06
CA LEU A 75 1.76 0.75 -12.50
C LEU A 75 1.70 0.28 -13.96
#